data_AF-A0A925MET7-F1
#
_entry.id   AF-A0A925MET7-F1
#
_cell.length_a   1.000
_cell.length_b   1.000
_cell.length_c   1.000
_cell.angle_alpha   90.00
_cell.angle_beta   90.00
_cell.angle_gamma   90.00
#
_symmetry.space_group_name_H-M   'P 1'
#
loop_
_entity.id
_entity.type
_entity.pdbx_description
1 polymer ?
#
loop_
_entity_poly.entity_id
_entity_poly.type
_entity_poly.pdbx_seq_one_letter_code
_entity_poly.pdbx_strand_id
1 'polypeptide(L)'
;MKSSALFDRIGAAALRAVITEFYARIFPDVMIGFMFRGKDRQHLIDREYELTAALLGAPGVTYTGRPMRVAHAQHTIFGGHFERRLQILRETLRDLDVDPEVQHVWLDHQLALRSQITRDQGSECKDTSAAGPRLAVVAGSEPDRPIKLGRK
;
A
#
# COMPACT_ATOMS: atom_id res chain seq x y z
N MET A 1 -9.57 -20.21 9.92
CA MET A 1 -10.49 -19.94 11.07
C MET A 1 -11.62 -19.02 10.60
N LYS A 2 -12.76 -19.02 11.28
CA LYS A 2 -13.93 -18.19 10.89
C LYS A 2 -13.62 -16.72 11.17
N SER A 3 -13.90 -15.84 10.21
CA SER A 3 -13.58 -14.40 10.30
C SER A 3 -14.03 -13.77 11.60
N SER A 4 -15.23 -14.07 12.11
CA SER A 4 -15.75 -13.43 13.36
C SER A 4 -14.81 -13.53 14.56
N ALA A 5 -14.01 -14.60 14.65
CA ALA A 5 -13.04 -14.77 15.73
C ALA A 5 -11.91 -13.72 15.69
N LEU A 6 -11.64 -13.10 14.55
CA LEU A 6 -10.63 -12.05 14.40
C LEU A 6 -11.15 -10.68 14.85
N PHE A 7 -12.41 -10.36 14.56
CA PHE A 7 -13.00 -9.12 15.09
C PHE A 7 -13.07 -9.14 16.62
N ASP A 8 -13.36 -10.28 17.23
CA ASP A 8 -13.38 -10.41 18.70
C ASP A 8 -12.00 -10.16 19.34
N ARG A 9 -10.90 -10.43 18.63
CA ARG A 9 -9.54 -10.19 19.13
C ARG A 9 -9.15 -8.72 19.16
N ILE A 10 -9.52 -7.96 18.14
CA ILE A 10 -9.21 -6.52 18.07
C ILE A 10 -10.28 -5.68 18.76
N GLY A 11 -11.55 -6.04 18.63
CA GLY A 11 -12.69 -5.27 19.09
C GLY A 11 -12.94 -3.98 18.31
N ALA A 12 -14.18 -3.49 18.40
CA ALA A 12 -14.65 -2.31 17.67
C ALA A 12 -13.83 -1.04 18.00
N ALA A 13 -13.56 -0.81 19.29
CA ALA A 13 -12.90 0.40 19.75
C ALA A 13 -11.43 0.47 19.29
N ALA A 14 -10.67 -0.63 19.45
CA ALA A 14 -9.28 -0.66 19.02
C ALA A 14 -9.17 -0.60 17.49
N LEU A 15 -10.06 -1.29 16.76
CA LEU A 15 -10.11 -1.17 15.29
C LEU A 15 -10.33 0.29 14.86
N ARG A 16 -11.27 1.00 15.48
CA ARG A 16 -11.51 2.42 15.18
C ARG A 16 -10.31 3.30 15.56
N ALA A 17 -9.63 3.02 16.66
CA ALA A 17 -8.42 3.73 17.05
C ALA A 17 -7.29 3.56 16.02
N VAL A 18 -7.04 2.32 15.57
CA VAL A 18 -6.06 2.01 14.52
C VAL A 18 -6.35 2.78 13.24
N ILE A 19 -7.60 2.78 12.78
CA ILE A 19 -7.98 3.47 11.53
C ILE A 19 -7.86 4.98 11.68
N THR A 20 -8.19 5.51 12.86
CA THR A 20 -8.07 6.94 13.15
C THR A 20 -6.60 7.37 13.09
N GLU A 21 -5.70 6.61 13.74
CA GLU A 21 -4.26 6.85 13.70
C GLU A 21 -3.69 6.70 12.28
N PHE A 22 -4.13 5.67 11.55
CA PHE A 22 -3.74 5.44 10.17
C PHE A 22 -4.02 6.66 9.28
N TYR A 23 -5.22 7.24 9.36
CA TYR A 23 -5.56 8.46 8.62
C TYR A 23 -4.87 9.71 9.18
N ALA A 24 -4.58 9.77 10.48
CA ALA A 24 -3.77 10.84 11.06
C ALA A 24 -2.36 10.88 10.46
N ARG A 25 -1.79 9.71 10.11
CA ARG A 25 -0.50 9.58 9.41
C ARG A 25 -0.59 9.83 7.90
N ILE A 26 -1.67 9.39 7.24
CA ILE A 26 -1.86 9.57 5.78
C ILE A 26 -1.97 11.05 5.38
N PHE A 27 -2.80 11.82 6.06
CA PHE A 27 -3.12 13.19 5.64
C PHE A 27 -1.90 14.13 5.55
N PRO A 28 -0.95 14.11 6.51
CA PRO A 28 0.27 14.90 6.41
C PRO A 28 1.39 14.21 5.61
N ASP A 29 1.19 12.98 5.12
CA ASP A 29 2.25 12.24 4.41
C ASP A 29 2.71 12.96 3.14
N VAL A 30 4.02 13.10 2.99
CA VAL A 30 4.63 13.86 1.89
C VAL A 30 4.42 13.22 0.52
N MET A 31 4.24 11.90 0.45
CA MET A 31 4.08 11.18 -0.83
C MET A 31 2.63 11.02 -1.23
N ILE A 32 1.70 10.81 -0.29
CA ILE A 32 0.30 10.50 -0.63
C ILE A 32 -0.72 11.47 -0.05
N GLY A 33 -0.36 12.31 0.94
CA GLY A 33 -1.30 13.21 1.61
C GLY A 33 -1.99 14.19 0.68
N PHE A 34 -1.34 14.59 -0.42
CA PHE A 34 -1.94 15.46 -1.43
C PHE A 34 -3.20 14.86 -2.09
N MET A 35 -3.30 13.53 -2.19
CA MET A 35 -4.47 12.84 -2.75
C MET A 35 -5.71 12.94 -1.86
N PHE A 36 -5.51 13.23 -0.58
CA PHE A 36 -6.56 13.33 0.43
C PHE A 36 -6.99 14.76 0.73
N ARG A 37 -6.40 15.77 0.06
CA ARG A 37 -6.80 17.18 0.22
C ARG A 37 -8.26 17.38 -0.16
N GLY A 38 -8.99 18.08 0.71
CA GLY A 38 -10.42 18.35 0.54
C GLY A 38 -11.33 17.13 0.72
N LYS A 39 -10.79 15.95 1.09
CA LYS A 39 -11.62 14.80 1.46
C LYS A 39 -12.07 14.92 2.90
N ASP A 40 -13.29 14.48 3.17
CA ASP A 40 -13.80 14.33 4.53
C ASP A 40 -13.09 13.16 5.20
N ARG A 41 -12.23 13.48 6.18
CA ARG A 41 -11.46 12.48 6.94
C ARG A 41 -12.37 11.53 7.71
N GLN A 42 -13.44 12.04 8.32
CA GLN A 42 -14.33 11.22 9.13
C GLN A 42 -15.05 10.20 8.24
N HIS A 43 -15.52 10.65 7.08
CA HIS A 43 -16.12 9.77 6.09
C HIS A 43 -15.16 8.65 5.64
N LEU A 44 -13.87 8.96 5.42
CA LEU A 44 -12.87 7.94 5.05
C LEU A 44 -12.61 6.94 6.17
N ILE A 45 -12.52 7.41 7.42
CA ILE A 45 -12.40 6.55 8.61
C ILE A 45 -13.60 5.60 8.70
N ASP A 46 -14.81 6.10 8.50
CA ASP A 46 -16.02 5.29 8.61
C ASP A 46 -16.10 4.22 7.51
N ARG A 47 -15.73 4.55 6.27
CA ARG A 47 -15.68 3.57 5.16
C ARG A 47 -14.60 2.51 5.36
N GLU A 48 -13.42 2.90 5.84
CA GLU A 48 -12.36 1.93 6.15
C GLU A 48 -12.77 1.04 7.33
N TYR A 49 -13.44 1.60 8.35
CA TYR A 49 -13.94 0.83 9.48
C TYR A 49 -14.95 -0.21 9.03
N GLU A 50 -15.94 0.16 8.23
CA GLU A 50 -16.92 -0.80 7.70
C GLU A 50 -16.25 -1.90 6.87
N LEU A 51 -15.30 -1.53 5.99
CA LEU A 51 -14.58 -2.49 5.15
C LEU A 51 -13.81 -3.50 5.99
N THR A 52 -13.01 -3.02 6.95
CA THR A 52 -12.18 -3.90 7.77
C THR A 52 -12.99 -4.67 8.80
N ALA A 53 -14.00 -4.06 9.44
CA ALA A 53 -14.86 -4.75 10.39
C ALA A 53 -15.63 -5.90 9.69
N ALA A 54 -16.17 -5.65 8.48
CA ALA A 54 -16.83 -6.69 7.70
C ALA A 54 -15.85 -7.80 7.29
N LEU A 55 -14.64 -7.45 6.85
CA LEU A 55 -13.56 -8.41 6.55
C LEU A 55 -13.25 -9.31 7.75
N LEU A 56 -13.10 -8.71 8.92
CA LEU A 56 -12.82 -9.40 10.18
C LEU A 56 -14.06 -10.07 10.77
N GLY A 57 -15.20 -10.08 10.07
CA GLY A 57 -16.40 -10.81 10.49
C GLY A 57 -17.17 -10.19 11.65
N ALA A 58 -17.11 -8.87 11.82
CA ALA A 58 -17.93 -8.14 12.79
C ALA A 58 -19.43 -8.40 12.55
N PRO A 59 -20.20 -8.75 13.60
CA PRO A 59 -21.62 -9.02 13.44
C PRO A 59 -22.39 -7.75 13.06
N GLY A 60 -23.24 -7.84 12.04
CA GLY A 60 -24.12 -6.75 11.62
C GLY A 60 -23.43 -5.57 10.92
N VAL A 61 -22.12 -5.63 10.69
CA VAL A 61 -21.40 -4.60 9.93
C VAL A 61 -21.25 -5.04 8.48
N THR A 62 -21.66 -4.17 7.56
CA THR A 62 -21.49 -4.34 6.11
C THR A 62 -20.79 -3.13 5.52
N TYR A 63 -19.98 -3.35 4.49
CA TYR A 63 -19.37 -2.25 3.75
C TYR A 63 -20.40 -1.53 2.88
N THR A 64 -20.59 -0.24 3.12
CA THR A 64 -21.59 0.58 2.40
C THR A 64 -20.96 1.55 1.40
N GLY A 65 -19.63 1.56 1.29
CA GLY A 65 -18.93 2.43 0.37
C GLY A 65 -18.99 1.98 -1.08
N ARG A 66 -18.46 2.83 -1.97
CA ARG A 66 -18.36 2.51 -3.41
C ARG A 66 -17.40 1.33 -3.62
N PRO A 67 -17.61 0.52 -4.69
CA PRO A 67 -16.64 -0.49 -5.10
C PRO A 67 -15.24 0.11 -5.29
N MET A 68 -14.18 -0.61 -4.91
CA MET A 68 -12.81 -0.08 -4.90
C MET A 68 -12.39 0.53 -6.24
N ARG A 69 -12.68 -0.16 -7.35
CA ARG A 69 -12.40 0.36 -8.70
C ARG A 69 -13.08 1.70 -8.97
N VAL A 70 -14.34 1.85 -8.56
CA VAL A 70 -15.13 3.07 -8.79
C VAL A 70 -14.65 4.20 -7.87
N ALA A 71 -14.37 3.89 -6.60
CA ALA A 71 -13.92 4.87 -5.62
C ALA A 71 -12.58 5.53 -6.01
N HIS A 72 -11.70 4.77 -6.67
CA HIS A 72 -10.34 5.20 -7.02
C HIS A 72 -10.16 5.56 -8.50
N ALA A 73 -11.14 5.32 -9.38
CA ALA A 73 -11.03 5.50 -10.83
C ALA A 73 -10.61 6.90 -11.29
N GLN A 74 -10.97 7.95 -10.53
CA GLN A 74 -10.68 9.34 -10.88
C GLN A 74 -9.25 9.76 -10.51
N HIS A 75 -8.46 8.90 -9.86
CA HIS A 75 -7.14 9.22 -9.34
C HIS A 75 -6.06 8.41 -10.05
N THR A 76 -4.98 9.08 -10.46
CA THR A 76 -3.78 8.40 -10.97
C THR A 76 -2.94 7.91 -9.80
N ILE A 77 -3.19 6.66 -9.37
CA ILE A 77 -2.49 6.01 -8.27
C ILE A 77 -1.41 5.11 -8.87
N PHE A 78 -0.14 5.46 -8.69
CA PHE A 78 1.02 4.62 -9.06
C PHE A 78 1.29 3.56 -7.99
N GLY A 79 2.07 2.53 -8.33
CA GLY A 79 2.40 1.45 -7.41
C GLY A 79 3.09 1.93 -6.14
N GLY A 80 3.98 2.93 -6.24
CA GLY A 80 4.64 3.53 -5.07
C GLY A 80 3.67 4.24 -4.11
N HIS A 81 2.59 4.85 -4.62
CA HIS A 81 1.56 5.46 -3.77
C HIS A 81 0.79 4.40 -3.00
N PHE A 82 0.44 3.30 -3.67
CA PHE A 82 -0.22 2.17 -3.03
C PHE A 82 0.65 1.56 -1.93
N GLU A 83 1.93 1.29 -2.24
CA GLU A 83 2.88 0.75 -1.25
C GLU A 83 3.11 1.70 -0.09
N ARG A 84 3.16 3.02 -0.32
CA ARG A 84 3.31 3.97 0.77
C ARG A 84 2.12 3.91 1.73
N ARG A 85 0.89 3.85 1.22
CA ARG A 85 -0.31 3.68 2.06
C ARG A 85 -0.22 2.38 2.86
N LEU A 86 0.17 1.28 2.21
CA LEU A 86 0.29 -0.02 2.87
C LEU A 86 1.39 -0.03 3.95
N GLN A 87 2.50 0.66 3.70
CA GLN A 87 3.59 0.81 4.65
C GLN A 87 3.15 1.58 5.91
N ILE A 88 2.41 2.68 5.75
CA ILE A 88 1.83 3.42 6.88
C ILE A 88 0.88 2.51 7.68
N LEU A 89 0.12 1.65 7.01
CA LEU A 89 -0.75 0.67 7.69
C LEU A 89 0.07 -0.33 8.50
N ARG A 90 1.13 -0.92 7.94
CA ARG A 90 2.04 -1.83 8.67
C ARG A 90 2.63 -1.16 9.91
N GLU A 91 3.11 0.07 9.78
CA GLU A 91 3.66 0.84 10.89
C GLU A 91 2.59 1.10 11.96
N THR A 92 1.39 1.51 11.55
CA THR A 92 0.29 1.79 12.49
C THR A 92 -0.14 0.55 13.27
N LEU A 93 -0.29 -0.59 12.58
CA LEU A 93 -0.68 -1.86 13.20
C LEU A 93 0.36 -2.35 14.22
N ARG A 94 1.64 -2.25 13.87
CA ARG A 94 2.75 -2.60 14.75
C ARG A 94 2.81 -1.67 15.97
N ASP A 95 2.74 -0.36 15.75
CA ASP A 95 2.90 0.62 16.84
C ASP A 95 1.74 0.58 17.85
N LEU A 96 0.58 0.07 17.44
CA LEU A 96 -0.60 -0.14 18.30
C LEU A 96 -0.74 -1.58 18.80
N ASP A 97 0.29 -2.41 18.62
CA ASP A 97 0.37 -3.80 19.11
C ASP A 97 -0.86 -4.66 18.73
N VAL A 98 -1.32 -4.52 17.49
CA VAL A 98 -2.46 -5.31 16.98
C VAL A 98 -2.06 -6.78 16.88
N ASP A 99 -2.97 -7.70 17.21
CA ASP A 99 -2.74 -9.15 17.10
C ASP A 99 -2.15 -9.54 15.72
N PRO A 100 -1.04 -10.31 15.66
CA PRO A 100 -0.34 -10.61 14.41
C PRO A 100 -1.22 -11.28 13.33
N GLU A 101 -2.19 -12.09 13.73
CA GLU A 101 -3.11 -12.75 12.78
C GLU A 101 -4.07 -11.71 12.17
N VAL A 102 -4.56 -10.77 12.98
CA VAL A 102 -5.37 -9.64 12.51
C VAL A 102 -4.55 -8.76 11.55
N GLN A 103 -3.29 -8.47 11.88
CA GLN A 103 -2.40 -7.72 10.99
C GLN A 103 -2.25 -8.41 9.63
N HIS A 104 -1.95 -9.70 9.64
CA HIS A 104 -1.74 -10.50 8.43
C HIS A 104 -2.98 -10.49 7.53
N VAL A 105 -4.15 -10.83 8.07
CA VAL A 105 -5.41 -10.88 7.31
C VAL A 105 -5.79 -9.52 6.74
N TRP A 106 -5.60 -8.44 7.52
CA TRP A 106 -5.92 -7.10 7.03
C TRP A 106 -4.96 -6.66 5.92
N LEU A 107 -3.65 -6.86 6.10
CA LEU A 107 -2.64 -6.50 5.10
C LEU A 107 -2.82 -7.29 3.79
N ASP A 108 -3.10 -8.59 3.88
CA ASP A 108 -3.34 -9.45 2.72
C ASP A 108 -4.58 -9.01 1.94
N HIS A 109 -5.66 -8.66 2.64
CA HIS A 109 -6.85 -8.13 1.99
C HIS A 109 -6.54 -6.81 1.26
N GLN A 110 -5.79 -5.89 1.89
CA GLN A 110 -5.42 -4.64 1.24
C GLN A 110 -4.58 -4.89 -0.01
N LEU A 111 -3.59 -5.79 0.06
CA LEU A 111 -2.79 -6.21 -1.10
C LEU A 111 -3.65 -6.79 -2.22
N ALA A 112 -4.63 -7.62 -1.92
CA ALA A 112 -5.55 -8.21 -2.91
C ALA A 112 -6.37 -7.16 -3.66
N LEU A 113 -6.59 -5.98 -3.07
CA LEU A 113 -7.30 -4.87 -3.72
C LEU A 113 -6.43 -4.09 -4.73
N ARG A 114 -5.12 -4.35 -4.83
CA ARG A 114 -4.19 -3.59 -5.66
C ARG A 114 -4.67 -3.43 -7.11
N SER A 115 -5.05 -4.53 -7.76
CA SER A 115 -5.49 -4.54 -9.17
C SER A 115 -6.79 -3.77 -9.43
N GLN A 116 -7.53 -3.44 -8.36
CA GLN A 116 -8.72 -2.60 -8.44
C GLN A 116 -8.38 -1.12 -8.24
N ILE A 117 -7.28 -0.79 -7.56
CA ILE A 117 -6.92 0.57 -7.17
C ILE A 117 -5.87 1.18 -8.11
N THR A 118 -4.92 0.37 -8.59
CA THR A 118 -3.87 0.79 -9.51
C THR A 118 -3.69 -0.20 -10.66
N ARG A 119 -3.21 0.31 -11.80
CA ARG A 119 -2.84 -0.53 -12.96
C ARG A 119 -1.45 -1.17 -12.80
N ASP A 120 -0.64 -0.64 -11.89
CA ASP A 120 0.68 -1.15 -11.55
C ASP A 120 0.53 -2.38 -10.65
N GLN A 121 0.94 -3.55 -11.15
CA GLN A 121 0.77 -4.82 -10.43
C GLN A 121 1.80 -5.03 -9.30
N GLY A 122 2.72 -4.08 -9.09
CA GLY A 122 3.83 -4.21 -8.13
C GLY A 122 5.17 -4.24 -8.85
N SER A 123 6.22 -3.78 -8.14
CA SER A 123 7.62 -3.92 -8.57
C SER A 123 8.10 -5.35 -8.41
N GLU A 124 7.39 -6.31 -9.03
CA GLU A 124 8.01 -7.57 -9.34
C GLU A 124 9.02 -7.29 -10.45
N CYS A 125 10.31 -7.27 -10.12
CA CYS A 125 11.37 -7.51 -11.10
C CYS A 125 11.14 -8.93 -11.65
N LYS A 126 10.22 -9.06 -12.60
CA LYS A 126 10.16 -10.21 -13.49
C LYS A 126 11.30 -10.03 -14.45
N ASP A 127 12.52 -10.37 -14.02
CA ASP A 127 13.65 -10.58 -14.91
C ASP A 127 13.35 -11.79 -15.81
N THR A 128 12.42 -11.62 -16.75
CA THR A 128 12.32 -12.48 -17.93
C THR A 128 13.51 -12.24 -18.87
N SER A 129 14.29 -11.17 -18.62
CA SER A 129 15.54 -10.84 -19.29
C SER A 129 16.80 -11.36 -18.58
N ALA A 130 16.71 -12.31 -17.64
CA ALA A 130 17.90 -13.05 -17.18
C ALA A 130 18.57 -13.89 -18.30
N ALA A 131 18.03 -13.85 -19.52
CA ALA A 131 18.69 -14.21 -20.76
C ALA A 131 19.09 -12.95 -21.58
N GLY A 132 19.61 -11.90 -20.93
CA GLY A 132 20.33 -10.85 -21.63
C GLY A 132 21.58 -11.45 -22.30
N PRO A 133 22.01 -10.96 -23.49
CA PRO A 133 23.22 -11.48 -24.11
C PRO A 133 24.37 -11.33 -23.11
N ARG A 134 25.08 -12.45 -22.83
CA ARG A 134 26.30 -12.43 -22.00
C ARG A 134 27.20 -11.35 -22.56
N LEU A 135 27.39 -10.28 -21.82
CA LEU A 135 28.40 -9.27 -22.15
C LEU A 135 29.74 -10.00 -22.11
N ALA A 136 30.31 -10.27 -23.29
CA ALA A 136 31.66 -10.77 -23.38
C ALA A 136 32.57 -9.67 -22.82
N VAL A 137 33.17 -9.92 -21.66
CA VAL A 137 34.25 -9.10 -21.14
C VAL A 137 35.40 -9.22 -22.14
N VAL A 138 35.55 -8.22 -22.99
CA VAL A 138 36.76 -8.08 -23.80
C VAL A 138 37.83 -7.55 -22.85
N ALA A 139 38.80 -8.40 -22.54
CA ALA A 139 39.96 -7.99 -21.77
C ALA A 139 40.79 -7.00 -22.60
N GLY A 140 41.00 -5.81 -22.03
CA GLY A 140 42.16 -4.97 -22.32
C GLY A 140 41.94 -3.79 -23.27
N SER A 141 41.91 -2.58 -22.70
CA SER A 141 42.77 -1.48 -23.14
C SER A 141 42.91 -0.46 -22.00
N GLU A 142 44.13 -0.01 -21.77
CA GLU A 142 44.62 0.65 -20.54
C GLU A 142 43.89 1.95 -20.14
N PRO A 143 43.76 2.22 -18.82
CA PRO A 143 42.91 3.30 -18.29
C PRO A 143 43.45 4.73 -18.41
N ASP A 144 44.66 4.96 -18.96
CA ASP A 144 45.36 6.24 -18.72
C ASP A 144 45.71 7.08 -19.97
N ARG A 145 44.87 7.04 -21.01
CA ARG A 145 44.97 8.02 -22.11
C ARG A 145 44.06 9.23 -21.86
N PRO A 146 44.58 10.45 -21.70
CA PRO A 146 43.74 11.63 -21.54
C PRO A 146 42.98 11.95 -22.84
N ILE A 147 41.69 12.18 -22.70
CA ILE A 147 40.78 12.55 -23.79
C ILE A 147 41.08 13.98 -24.23
N LYS A 148 41.47 14.17 -25.50
CA LYS A 148 41.67 15.51 -26.07
C LYS A 148 40.33 16.15 -26.40
N LEU A 149 39.95 17.17 -25.63
CA LEU A 149 38.77 17.98 -25.92
C LEU A 149 39.11 19.01 -27.00
N GLY A 150 38.59 18.80 -28.21
CA GLY A 150 38.70 19.76 -29.31
C GLY A 150 37.90 21.02 -28.98
N ARG A 151 38.58 22.16 -28.90
CA ARG A 151 37.92 23.48 -28.81
C ARG A 151 37.33 23.85 -30.16
N LYS A 152 36.06 24.24 -30.18
CA LYS A 152 35.48 25.08 -31.23
C LYS A 152 35.37 26.51 -30.68
#